data_AF-A0A3P6RK53-F1
#
_entry.id   AF-A0A3P6RK53-F1
#
_cell.length_a   1.000
_cell.length_b   1.000
_cell.length_c   1.000
_cell.angle_alpha   90.00
_cell.angle_beta   90.00
_cell.angle_gamma   90.00
#
_symmetry.space_group_name_H-M   'P 1'
#
loop_
_entity.id
_entity.type
_entity.pdbx_description
1 polymer ?
#
loop_
_entity_poly.entity_id
_entity_poly.type
_entity_poly.pdbx_seq_one_letter_code
_entity_poly.pdbx_strand_id
1 'polypeptide(L)'
;MDYNCTCKPGATGKKCDINIPDCVPYNQTVNGVTKTYKNRCMTKDKDAKCIDELASFSCNCSAMYTGEFCDLNIIIKDVLLAVYGSVNLEMIPMLEDLLKNPSQIKDMVPFIVGLQEDDNRTSLSWDYSDMFLWAAFEEKMLDLEYVSQRLR
;
A
#
# COMPACT_ATOMS: atom_id res chain seq x y z
N MET A 1 -11.28 -2.52 54.30
CA MET A 1 -12.11 -2.37 53.08
C MET A 1 -11.24 -2.78 51.91
N ASP A 2 -11.56 -3.90 51.27
CA ASP A 2 -10.91 -4.30 50.02
C ASP A 2 -11.70 -3.73 48.85
N TYR A 3 -11.00 -3.06 47.93
CA TYR A 3 -11.55 -2.64 46.65
C TYR A 3 -10.99 -3.54 45.55
N ASN A 4 -11.76 -3.70 44.48
CA ASN A 4 -11.32 -4.39 43.27
C ASN A 4 -11.50 -3.47 42.07
N CYS A 5 -10.51 -3.42 41.20
CA CYS A 5 -10.54 -2.62 39.99
C CYS A 5 -10.91 -3.49 38.79
N THR A 6 -11.78 -2.99 37.91
CA THR A 6 -12.01 -3.58 36.59
C THR A 6 -11.04 -2.96 35.60
N CYS A 7 -10.08 -3.76 35.13
CA CYS A 7 -9.03 -3.28 34.22
C CYS A 7 -9.52 -3.19 32.77
N LYS A 8 -8.96 -2.25 32.01
CA LYS A 8 -9.12 -2.20 30.56
C LYS A 8 -8.45 -3.43 29.92
N PRO A 9 -8.94 -3.90 28.76
CA PRO A 9 -8.22 -4.89 27.97
C PRO A 9 -6.76 -4.46 27.76
N GLY A 10 -5.82 -5.38 27.93
CA GLY A 10 -4.38 -5.08 27.84
C GLY A 10 -3.70 -4.75 29.17
N ALA A 11 -4.43 -4.65 30.29
CA ALA A 11 -3.84 -4.49 31.62
C ALA A 11 -4.48 -5.40 32.68
N THR A 12 -3.71 -5.71 33.73
CA THR A 12 -4.12 -6.58 34.84
C THR A 12 -3.56 -6.09 36.18
N GLY A 13 -3.87 -6.79 37.27
CA GLY A 13 -3.46 -6.45 38.64
C GLY A 13 -4.54 -5.72 39.44
N LYS A 14 -4.39 -5.67 40.77
CA LYS A 14 -5.38 -5.06 41.68
C LYS A 14 -5.59 -3.56 41.42
N LYS A 15 -4.59 -2.89 40.82
CA LYS A 15 -4.63 -1.48 40.42
C LYS A 15 -4.54 -1.28 38.91
N CYS A 16 -4.61 -2.34 38.11
CA CYS A 16 -4.48 -2.28 36.65
C CYS A 16 -3.15 -1.70 36.15
N ASP A 17 -2.09 -1.96 36.91
CA ASP A 17 -0.72 -1.46 36.72
C ASP A 17 0.20 -2.47 36.02
N ILE A 18 -0.27 -3.70 35.80
CA ILE A 18 0.50 -4.74 35.14
C ILE A 18 0.14 -4.76 33.65
N ASN A 19 1.10 -4.49 32.78
CA ASN A 19 0.89 -4.52 31.33
C ASN A 19 0.81 -5.94 30.79
N ILE A 20 -0.12 -6.18 29.86
CA ILE A 20 -0.15 -7.40 29.06
C ILE A 20 0.61 -7.11 27.77
N PRO A 21 1.68 -7.85 27.44
CA PRO A 21 2.55 -7.52 26.32
C PRO A 21 1.83 -7.70 24.99
N ASP A 22 1.78 -6.61 24.23
CA ASP A 22 1.06 -6.52 22.96
C ASP A 22 1.93 -6.94 21.77
N CYS A 23 3.25 -6.73 21.88
CA CYS A 23 4.23 -6.98 20.84
C CYS A 23 4.80 -8.40 20.86
N VAL A 24 3.93 -9.40 20.97
CA VAL A 24 4.28 -10.83 21.02
C VAL A 24 3.68 -11.62 19.86
N PRO A 25 4.25 -12.79 19.52
CA PRO A 25 3.69 -13.63 18.47
C PRO A 25 2.28 -14.10 18.80
N TYR A 26 1.40 -14.10 17.79
CA TYR A 26 0.04 -14.58 17.92
C TYR A 26 -0.37 -15.42 16.71
N ASN A 27 -1.31 -16.34 16.93
CA ASN A 27 -1.89 -17.17 15.90
C ASN A 27 -3.25 -16.61 15.51
N GLN A 28 -3.50 -16.48 14.21
CA GLN A 28 -4.77 -16.07 13.67
C GLN A 28 -5.26 -17.14 12.70
N THR A 29 -6.49 -17.63 12.92
CA THR A 29 -7.14 -18.56 11.99
C THR A 29 -8.08 -17.77 11.10
N VAL A 30 -7.80 -17.77 9.80
CA VAL A 30 -8.65 -17.14 8.78
C VAL A 30 -9.00 -18.19 7.73
N ASN A 31 -10.29 -18.39 7.45
CA ASN A 31 -10.78 -19.38 6.50
C ASN A 31 -10.25 -20.81 6.74
N GLY A 32 -10.14 -21.22 8.01
CA GLY A 32 -9.62 -22.54 8.39
C GLY A 32 -8.09 -22.68 8.30
N VAL A 33 -7.37 -21.64 7.89
CA VAL A 33 -5.91 -21.61 7.84
C VAL A 33 -5.38 -20.85 9.04
N THR A 34 -4.61 -21.52 9.90
CA THR A 34 -3.91 -20.89 11.02
C THR A 34 -2.59 -20.31 10.54
N LYS A 35 -2.43 -19.00 10.67
CA LYS A 35 -1.20 -18.27 10.37
C LYS A 35 -0.63 -17.66 11.65
N THR A 36 0.67 -17.78 11.83
CA THR A 36 1.41 -17.18 12.94
C THR A 36 2.05 -15.88 12.51
N TYR A 37 1.84 -14.82 13.28
CA TYR A 37 2.46 -13.51 13.09
C TYR A 37 3.44 -13.22 14.22
N LYS A 38 4.49 -12.45 13.94
CA LYS A 38 5.51 -12.09 14.94
C LYS A 38 4.98 -11.14 16.02
N ASN A 39 4.13 -10.20 15.61
CA ASN A 39 3.38 -9.28 16.46
C ASN A 39 2.27 -8.65 15.61
N ARG A 40 1.47 -7.78 16.24
CA ARG A 40 0.30 -7.13 15.64
C ARG A 40 0.60 -6.20 14.47
N CYS A 41 1.77 -5.58 14.44
CA CYS A 41 2.18 -4.65 13.39
C CYS A 41 2.77 -5.38 12.17
N MET A 42 3.29 -6.59 12.37
CA MET A 42 3.99 -7.36 11.34
C MET A 42 3.07 -8.34 10.60
N THR A 43 1.94 -7.84 10.11
CA THR A 43 0.92 -8.64 9.40
C THR A 43 1.17 -8.67 7.89
N LYS A 44 1.25 -7.48 7.28
CA LYS A 44 1.62 -7.25 5.87
C LYS A 44 3.00 -6.62 5.76
N ASP A 45 3.26 -5.60 6.58
CA ASP A 45 4.57 -4.95 6.68
C ASP A 45 5.55 -5.82 7.51
N LYS A 46 6.59 -6.32 6.86
CA LYS A 46 7.60 -7.16 7.53
C LYS A 46 8.65 -6.38 8.29
N ASP A 47 8.73 -5.07 8.09
CA ASP A 47 9.74 -4.18 8.69
C ASP A 47 9.13 -3.22 9.73
N ALA A 48 7.83 -3.34 10.00
CA ALA A 48 7.13 -2.58 11.02
C ALA A 48 7.68 -2.85 12.44
N LYS A 49 7.80 -1.77 13.23
CA LYS A 49 8.23 -1.84 14.63
C LYS A 49 7.03 -1.71 15.56
N CYS A 50 6.82 -2.71 16.41
CA CYS A 50 5.80 -2.70 17.45
C CYS A 50 6.37 -2.11 18.75
N ILE A 51 5.64 -1.15 19.33
CA ILE A 51 5.97 -0.50 20.59
C ILE A 51 4.87 -0.85 21.58
N ASP A 52 5.25 -1.51 22.67
CA ASP A 52 4.35 -1.93 23.75
C ASP A 52 4.12 -0.77 24.72
N GLU A 53 2.87 -0.50 25.08
CA GLU A 53 2.46 0.56 26.01
C GLU A 53 1.49 0.00 27.05
N LEU A 54 1.20 0.74 28.13
CA LEU A 54 0.26 0.26 29.15
C LEU A 54 -1.16 0.19 28.59
N ALA A 55 -1.71 -1.03 28.49
CA ALA A 55 -3.04 -1.31 27.92
C ALA A 55 -3.20 -0.81 26.46
N SER A 56 -2.09 -0.63 25.74
CA SER A 56 -2.06 -0.08 24.39
C SER A 56 -0.77 -0.50 23.67
N PHE A 57 -0.73 -0.23 22.37
CA PHE A 57 0.44 -0.45 21.54
C PHE A 57 0.45 0.59 20.42
N SER A 58 1.63 0.81 19.85
CA SER A 58 1.79 1.66 18.68
C SER A 58 2.66 0.97 17.64
N CYS A 59 2.28 1.10 16.37
CA CYS A 59 3.02 0.55 15.25
C CYS A 59 3.72 1.67 14.48
N ASN A 60 5.03 1.56 14.35
CA ASN A 60 5.80 2.39 13.42
C ASN A 60 5.96 1.63 12.10
N CYS A 61 5.20 2.06 11.09
CA CYS A 61 5.16 1.41 9.78
C CYS A 61 6.34 1.82 8.89
N SER A 62 6.70 0.96 7.95
CA SER A 62 7.62 1.28 6.86
C SER A 62 7.00 2.24 5.84
N ALA A 63 7.83 2.78 4.95
CA ALA A 63 7.43 3.81 3.99
C ALA A 63 6.26 3.43 3.06
N MET A 64 5.98 2.13 2.87
CA MET A 64 4.92 1.67 1.96
C MET A 64 3.61 1.28 2.66
N TYR A 65 3.58 1.32 3.99
CA TYR A 65 2.44 0.84 4.78
C TYR A 65 1.96 1.88 5.78
N THR A 66 0.68 1.79 6.15
CA THR A 66 -0.01 2.70 7.06
C THR A 66 -1.15 1.95 7.77
N GLY A 67 -1.76 2.59 8.75
CA GLY A 67 -2.86 2.04 9.53
C GLY A 67 -2.41 1.66 10.95
N GLU A 68 -3.38 1.29 11.79
CA GLU A 68 -3.10 0.91 13.19
C GLU A 68 -2.20 -0.32 13.28
N PHE A 69 -2.30 -1.24 12.31
CA PHE A 69 -1.57 -2.51 12.27
C PHE A 69 -0.56 -2.60 11.12
N CYS A 70 -0.25 -1.48 10.44
CA CYS A 70 0.61 -1.44 9.25
C CYS A 70 0.20 -2.47 8.17
N ASP A 71 -1.11 -2.63 7.96
CA ASP A 71 -1.71 -3.61 7.07
C ASP A 71 -2.24 -3.01 5.77
N LEU A 72 -2.29 -1.67 5.66
CA LEU A 72 -2.75 -0.97 4.47
C LEU A 72 -1.58 -0.39 3.68
N ASN A 73 -1.51 -0.67 2.38
CA ASN A 73 -0.53 -0.03 1.50
C ASN A 73 -0.88 1.45 1.26
N ILE A 74 0.13 2.33 1.33
CA ILE A 74 -0.07 3.78 1.20
C ILE A 74 -0.64 4.19 -0.17
N ILE A 75 -0.20 3.55 -1.25
CA ILE A 75 -0.69 3.83 -2.62
C ILE A 75 -2.17 3.48 -2.73
N ILE A 76 -2.59 2.35 -2.17
CA ILE A 76 -4.01 1.94 -2.17
C ILE A 76 -4.86 2.97 -1.41
N LYS A 77 -4.39 3.39 -0.22
CA LYS A 77 -5.07 4.41 0.59
C LYS A 77 -5.21 5.72 -0.19
N ASP A 78 -4.13 6.20 -0.78
CA ASP A 78 -4.10 7.49 -1.48
C ASP A 78 -5.00 7.46 -2.71
N VAL A 79 -5.01 6.35 -3.47
CA VAL A 79 -5.92 6.15 -4.60
C VAL A 79 -7.39 6.17 -4.14
N LEU A 80 -7.72 5.43 -3.08
CA LEU A 80 -9.10 5.38 -2.58
C LEU A 80 -9.57 6.73 -2.06
N LEU A 81 -8.71 7.47 -1.35
CA LEU A 81 -9.01 8.82 -0.89
C LEU A 81 -9.16 9.80 -2.05
N ALA A 82 -8.30 9.74 -3.06
CA ALA A 82 -8.37 10.63 -4.22
C ALA A 82 -9.64 10.39 -5.05
N VAL A 83 -10.07 9.13 -5.21
CA VAL A 83 -11.21 8.77 -6.06
C VAL A 83 -12.54 8.86 -5.31
N TYR A 84 -12.59 8.40 -4.05
CA TYR A 84 -13.84 8.24 -3.30
C TYR A 84 -13.94 9.15 -2.07
N GLY A 85 -12.90 9.92 -1.75
CA GLY A 85 -12.84 10.74 -0.53
C GLY A 85 -12.81 9.92 0.78
N SER A 86 -12.80 8.59 0.68
CA SER A 86 -12.88 7.67 1.81
C SER A 86 -12.27 6.31 1.45
N VAL A 87 -11.85 5.55 2.45
CA VAL A 87 -11.26 4.22 2.26
C VAL A 87 -12.36 3.17 2.39
N ASN A 88 -12.78 2.59 1.26
CA ASN A 88 -13.69 1.43 1.25
C ASN A 88 -12.88 0.11 1.28
N LEU A 89 -13.09 -0.69 2.34
CA LEU A 89 -12.41 -1.97 2.55
C LEU A 89 -12.71 -3.01 1.46
N GLU A 90 -13.86 -2.92 0.78
CA GLU A 90 -14.27 -3.89 -0.25
C GLU A 90 -13.42 -3.79 -1.53
N MET A 91 -12.86 -2.62 -1.81
CA MET A 91 -12.05 -2.38 -3.01
C MET A 91 -10.57 -2.75 -2.83
N ILE A 92 -10.11 -2.84 -1.58
CA ILE A 92 -8.72 -3.16 -1.24
C ILE A 92 -8.22 -4.45 -1.90
N PRO A 93 -8.92 -5.61 -1.83
CA PRO A 93 -8.39 -6.85 -2.41
C PRO A 93 -8.19 -6.76 -3.93
N MET A 94 -9.06 -6.05 -4.64
CA MET A 94 -8.90 -5.82 -6.07
C MET A 94 -7.70 -4.92 -6.37
N LEU A 95 -7.53 -3.83 -5.63
CA LEU A 95 -6.39 -2.92 -5.78
C LEU A 95 -5.06 -3.60 -5.40
N GLU A 96 -5.05 -4.45 -4.37
CA GLU A 96 -3.89 -5.27 -4.01
C GLU A 96 -3.51 -6.23 -5.15
N ASP A 97 -4.49 -6.82 -5.83
CA ASP A 97 -4.23 -7.73 -6.95
C ASP A 97 -3.69 -6.99 -8.18
N LEU A 98 -4.25 -5.82 -8.51
CA LEU A 98 -3.76 -4.96 -9.58
C LEU A 98 -2.32 -4.50 -9.35
N LEU A 99 -1.96 -4.17 -8.11
CA LEU A 99 -0.59 -3.79 -7.76
C LEU A 99 0.40 -4.96 -7.86
N LYS A 100 -0.05 -6.20 -7.57
CA LYS A 100 0.78 -7.40 -7.73
C LYS A 100 0.93 -7.80 -9.19
N ASN A 101 -0.09 -7.57 -10.00
CA ASN A 101 -0.17 -8.00 -11.39
C ASN A 101 -0.49 -6.82 -12.33
N PRO A 102 0.47 -5.92 -12.61
CA PRO A 102 0.24 -4.74 -13.46
C PRO A 102 -0.24 -5.08 -14.88
N SER A 103 0.05 -6.30 -15.36
CA SER A 103 -0.40 -6.79 -16.66
C SER A 103 -1.93 -6.86 -16.79
N GLN A 104 -2.68 -6.93 -15.69
CA GLN A 104 -4.14 -7.02 -15.73
C GLN A 104 -4.80 -5.77 -16.32
N ILE A 105 -4.14 -4.61 -16.23
CA ILE A 105 -4.68 -3.34 -16.73
C ILE A 105 -3.90 -2.77 -17.91
N LYS A 106 -2.74 -3.36 -18.27
CA LYS A 106 -1.83 -2.81 -19.28
C LYS A 106 -2.53 -2.50 -20.62
N ASP A 107 -3.47 -3.36 -21.02
CA ASP A 107 -4.17 -3.23 -22.29
C ASP A 107 -5.32 -2.21 -22.21
N MET A 108 -5.76 -1.86 -21.01
CA MET A 108 -6.76 -0.81 -20.75
C MET A 108 -6.15 0.58 -20.61
N VAL A 109 -4.87 0.69 -20.19
CA VAL A 109 -4.19 1.98 -19.96
C VAL A 109 -4.30 2.93 -21.16
N PRO A 110 -4.05 2.51 -22.43
CA PRO A 110 -4.17 3.42 -23.57
C PRO A 110 -5.57 4.02 -23.72
N PHE A 111 -6.62 3.25 -23.41
CA PHE A 111 -8.00 3.73 -23.47
C PHE A 111 -8.29 4.73 -22.34
N ILE A 112 -7.83 4.45 -21.13
CA ILE A 112 -8.00 5.34 -19.98
C ILE A 112 -7.31 6.69 -20.24
N VAL A 113 -6.07 6.66 -20.72
CA VAL A 113 -5.30 7.87 -21.06
C VAL A 113 -5.95 8.60 -22.24
N GLY A 114 -6.46 7.88 -23.23
CA GLY A 114 -7.17 8.46 -24.38
C GLY A 114 -8.48 9.19 -24.03
N LEU A 115 -9.08 8.88 -22.88
CA LEU A 115 -10.29 9.55 -22.36
C LEU A 115 -10.00 10.79 -21.52
N GLN A 116 -8.73 11.09 -21.22
CA GLN A 116 -8.35 12.31 -20.49
C GLN A 116 -8.38 13.54 -21.39
N GLU A 117 -8.47 14.73 -20.79
CA GLU A 117 -8.32 16.01 -21.51
C GLU A 117 -6.91 16.18 -22.08
N ASP A 118 -6.75 17.02 -23.10
CA ASP A 118 -5.48 17.17 -23.84
C ASP A 118 -4.32 17.63 -22.95
N ASP A 119 -4.57 18.50 -21.97
CA ASP A 119 -3.55 18.94 -21.01
C ASP A 119 -3.06 17.77 -20.14
N ASN A 120 -3.98 16.95 -19.61
CA ASN A 120 -3.65 15.77 -18.82
C ASN A 120 -2.91 14.72 -19.66
N ARG A 121 -3.35 14.50 -20.91
CA ARG A 121 -2.70 13.57 -21.84
C ARG A 121 -1.26 13.98 -22.14
N THR A 122 -1.01 15.27 -22.33
CA THR A 122 0.32 15.80 -22.63
C THR A 122 1.26 15.58 -21.44
N SER A 123 0.79 15.79 -20.21
CA SER A 123 1.59 15.53 -19.00
C SER A 123 1.94 14.05 -18.76
N LEU A 124 1.11 13.14 -19.28
CA LEU A 124 1.30 11.68 -19.18
C LEU A 124 2.05 11.10 -20.39
N SER A 125 2.31 11.91 -21.41
CA SER A 125 2.98 11.49 -22.63
C SER A 125 4.49 11.44 -22.44
N TRP A 126 5.18 10.69 -23.31
CA TRP A 126 6.64 10.58 -23.26
C TRP A 126 7.27 11.94 -23.54
N ASP A 127 8.28 12.31 -22.76
CA ASP A 127 9.16 13.39 -23.14
C ASP A 127 10.26 12.93 -24.12
N TYR A 128 11.02 13.87 -24.65
CA TYR A 128 12.10 13.54 -25.59
C TYR A 128 13.17 12.64 -24.95
N SER A 129 13.43 12.80 -23.66
CA SER A 129 14.43 12.02 -22.92
C SER A 129 14.00 10.57 -22.72
N ASP A 130 12.71 10.33 -22.44
CA ASP A 130 12.11 9.00 -22.35
C ASP A 130 12.27 8.22 -23.66
N MET A 131 12.08 8.90 -24.80
CA MET A 131 12.26 8.31 -26.13
C MET A 131 13.71 7.85 -26.36
N PHE A 132 14.70 8.65 -25.97
CA PHE A 132 16.12 8.27 -26.06
C PHE A 132 16.45 7.09 -25.15
N LEU A 133 15.88 7.07 -23.94
CA LEU A 133 16.09 5.98 -22.99
C LEU A 133 15.54 4.64 -23.52
N TRP A 134 14.34 4.68 -24.10
CA TRP A 134 13.72 3.51 -24.72
C TRP A 134 14.48 3.03 -25.97
N ALA A 135 14.88 3.94 -26.85
CA ALA A 135 15.64 3.60 -28.05
C ALA A 135 17.01 2.97 -27.73
N ALA A 136 17.69 3.49 -26.70
CA ALA A 136 18.95 2.93 -26.21
C ALA A 136 18.77 1.54 -25.57
N PHE A 137 17.68 1.33 -24.83
CA PHE A 137 17.35 0.04 -24.22
C PHE A 137 16.99 -1.05 -25.24
N GLU A 138 16.28 -0.69 -26.31
CA GLU A 138 15.87 -1.60 -27.38
C GLU A 138 16.94 -1.83 -28.45
N GLU A 139 18.14 -1.25 -28.30
CA GLU A 139 19.22 -1.23 -29.30
C GLU A 139 18.77 -0.75 -30.70
N LYS A 140 17.69 0.05 -30.75
CA LYS A 140 17.15 0.58 -32.01
C LYS A 140 17.86 1.88 -32.37
N MET A 141 18.51 1.90 -33.53
CA MET A 141 19.01 3.15 -34.10
C MET A 141 17.83 4.09 -34.38
N LEU A 142 17.95 5.35 -33.94
CA LEU A 142 16.98 6.39 -34.26
C LEU A 142 17.05 6.70 -35.76
N ASP A 143 16.07 6.22 -36.51
CA ASP A 143 15.91 6.53 -37.93
C ASP A 143 15.31 7.94 -38.08
N LEU A 144 16.19 8.91 -38.35
CA LEU A 144 15.82 10.31 -38.56
C LEU A 144 15.25 10.58 -39.97
N GLU A 145 15.22 9.60 -40.88
CA GLU A 145 14.74 9.81 -42.25
C GLU A 145 13.22 9.96 -42.35
N TYR A 146 12.46 9.48 -41.36
CA TYR A 146 10.99 9.52 -41.35
C TYR A 146 10.41 10.95 -41.28
N VAL A 147 11.18 11.92 -40.76
CA VAL A 147 10.75 13.34 -40.69
C VAL A 147 10.85 14.05 -42.04
N SER A 148 11.70 13.55 -42.95
CA SER A 148 11.95 14.20 -44.25
C SER A 148 10.85 13.97 -45.30
N GLN A 149 9.99 12.97 -45.12
CA GLN A 149 8.97 12.60 -46.11
C GLN A 149 7.61 13.31 -45.95
N ARG A 150 7.39 14.08 -44.88
CA ARG A 150 6.16 14.87 -44.67
C ARG A 150 6.29 16.36 -44.99
N LEU A 151 7.45 16.80 -45.50
CA LEU A 151 7.69 18.19 -45.93
C LEU A 151 7.91 18.33 -47.45
N ARG A 152 7.33 17.43 -48.26
CA ARG A 152 7.14 17.64 -49.70
C ARG A 152 5.70 17.47 -50.09
#